data_AF-A0A2N5S781-F1
#
_entry.id   AF-A0A2N5S781-F1
#
_cell.length_a   1.000
_cell.length_b   1.000
_cell.length_c   1.000
_cell.angle_alpha   90.00
_cell.angle_beta   90.00
_cell.angle_gamma   90.00
#
_symmetry.space_group_name_H-M   'P 1'
#
loop_
_entity.id
_entity.type
_entity.pdbx_description
1 polymer ?
#
loop_
_entity_poly.entity_id
_entity_poly.type
_entity_poly.pdbx_seq_one_letter_code
_entity_poly.pdbx_strand_id
1 'polypeptide(L)'
;MKLLKSKWNLYNIKANYYNKNFSPGLLVSTPNFNEMKSFALDDIFWNMGSLSHPNEPWANDQHFIEGIEELLKLNHCKDKLWRIAREAHQAVVWGIEKFKSLDNLWRLLVQDPQSNIKNRKGQQNISEICSKHKFPRRVLDA
;
A
#
# COMPACT_ATOMS: atom_id res chain seq x y z
N MET A 1 -3.32 23.74 -11.22
CA MET A 1 -3.55 23.50 -12.67
C MET A 1 -2.52 22.58 -13.34
N LYS A 2 -1.26 22.51 -12.90
CA LYS A 2 -0.22 21.61 -13.45
C LYS A 2 -0.62 20.12 -13.44
N LEU A 3 -1.22 19.65 -12.35
CA LEU A 3 -1.65 18.26 -12.18
C LEU A 3 -2.73 17.85 -13.21
N LEU A 4 -3.76 18.69 -13.40
CA LEU A 4 -4.82 18.44 -14.37
C LEU A 4 -4.28 18.34 -15.80
N LYS A 5 -3.39 19.27 -16.19
CA LYS A 5 -2.74 19.25 -17.51
C LYS A 5 -1.87 18.00 -17.72
N SER A 6 -1.15 17.58 -16.68
CA SER A 6 -0.37 16.33 -16.70
C SER A 6 -1.26 15.10 -16.88
N LYS A 7 -2.38 15.02 -16.15
CA LYS A 7 -3.36 13.93 -16.25
C LYS A 7 -4.04 13.90 -17.62
N TRP A 8 -4.46 15.05 -18.14
CA TRP A 8 -5.01 15.18 -19.49
C TRP A 8 -4.01 14.70 -20.56
N ASN A 9 -2.73 15.08 -20.44
CA ASN A 9 -1.72 14.67 -21.41
C ASN A 9 -1.53 13.13 -21.41
N LEU A 10 -1.48 12.53 -20.23
CA LEU A 10 -1.45 11.07 -20.06
C LEU A 10 -2.67 10.38 -20.67
N TYR A 11 -3.87 10.93 -20.44
CA TYR A 11 -5.09 10.44 -21.08
C TYR A 11 -4.98 10.51 -22.61
N ASN A 12 -4.61 11.67 -23.14
CA ASN A 12 -4.59 11.92 -24.58
C ASN A 12 -3.58 11.02 -25.30
N ILE A 13 -2.40 10.78 -24.70
CA ILE A 13 -1.41 9.82 -25.21
C ILE A 13 -2.02 8.41 -25.28
N LYS A 14 -2.70 7.96 -24.23
CA LYS A 14 -3.29 6.62 -24.16
C LYS A 14 -4.47 6.45 -25.11
N ALA A 15 -5.36 7.44 -25.19
CA ALA A 15 -6.51 7.42 -26.08
C ALA A 15 -6.06 7.38 -27.55
N ASN A 16 -5.07 8.21 -27.93
CA ASN A 16 -4.50 8.17 -29.28
C ASN A 16 -3.79 6.85 -29.59
N TYR A 17 -3.04 6.31 -28.63
CA TYR A 17 -2.43 4.99 -28.77
C TYR A 17 -3.49 3.90 -29.00
N TYR A 18 -4.57 3.91 -28.21
CA TYR A 18 -5.64 2.94 -28.34
C TYR A 18 -6.32 3.02 -29.71
N ASN A 19 -6.76 4.22 -30.08
CA ASN A 19 -7.42 4.50 -31.36
C ASN A 19 -6.55 4.08 -32.57
N LYS A 20 -5.23 4.25 -32.47
CA LYS A 20 -4.29 3.88 -33.54
C LYS A 20 -4.04 2.39 -33.66
N ASN A 21 -3.99 1.65 -32.55
CA ASN A 21 -3.52 0.25 -32.55
C ASN A 21 -4.64 -0.79 -32.55
N PHE A 22 -5.86 -0.45 -32.12
CA PHE A 22 -6.92 -1.43 -31.89
C PHE A 22 -8.13 -1.31 -32.83
N SER A 23 -8.10 -0.37 -33.80
CA SER A 23 -9.20 -0.13 -34.75
C SER A 23 -10.60 -0.28 -34.15
N PRO A 24 -10.91 0.44 -33.05
CA PRO A 24 -12.16 0.25 -32.33
C PRO A 24 -13.34 0.73 -33.18
N GLY A 25 -14.50 0.07 -33.07
CA GLY A 25 -15.72 0.47 -33.77
C GLY A 25 -16.22 1.87 -33.38
N LEU A 26 -15.86 2.35 -32.19
CA LEU A 26 -16.05 3.72 -31.74
C LEU A 26 -14.71 4.27 -31.23
N LEU A 27 -14.26 5.40 -31.78
CA LEU A 27 -13.03 6.05 -31.33
C LEU A 27 -13.23 6.69 -29.96
N VAL A 28 -12.23 6.52 -29.09
CA VAL A 28 -12.19 7.21 -27.79
C VAL A 28 -11.96 8.71 -28.03
N SER A 29 -12.75 9.57 -27.38
CA SER A 29 -12.70 11.02 -27.55
C SER A 29 -11.35 11.60 -27.14
N THR A 30 -10.75 12.45 -27.98
CA THR A 30 -9.44 13.11 -27.73
C THR A 30 -9.58 14.64 -27.75
N PRO A 31 -10.30 15.24 -26.77
CA PRO A 31 -10.54 16.67 -26.73
C PRO A 31 -9.28 17.46 -26.38
N ASN A 32 -9.20 18.70 -26.87
CA ASN A 32 -8.13 19.62 -26.47
C ASN A 32 -8.26 19.98 -24.97
N PHE A 33 -7.16 20.41 -24.36
CA PHE A 33 -7.13 20.73 -22.93
C PHE A 33 -8.16 21.81 -22.53
N ASN A 34 -8.36 22.80 -23.39
CA ASN A 34 -9.33 23.87 -23.13
C ASN A 34 -10.78 23.37 -23.25
N GLU A 35 -11.06 22.47 -24.19
CA GLU A 35 -12.38 21.84 -24.38
C GLU A 35 -12.71 20.94 -23.18
N MET A 36 -11.76 20.09 -22.78
CA MET A 36 -11.89 19.24 -21.59
C MET A 36 -12.17 20.03 -20.32
N LYS A 37 -11.61 21.25 -20.20
CA LYS A 37 -11.87 22.14 -19.06
C LYS A 37 -13.28 22.75 -19.07
N SER A 38 -13.89 22.87 -20.24
CA SER A 38 -15.26 23.37 -20.39
C SER A 38 -16.33 22.31 -20.17
N PHE A 39 -15.96 21.03 -20.09
CA PHE A 39 -16.92 19.96 -19.84
C PHE A 39 -17.52 20.07 -18.44
N ALA A 40 -18.83 19.88 -18.39
CA ALA A 40 -19.55 19.76 -17.14
C ALA A 40 -19.13 18.46 -16.41
N LEU A 41 -19.32 18.40 -15.09
CA LEU A 41 -18.85 17.26 -14.28
C LEU A 41 -19.59 15.95 -14.59
N ASP A 42 -20.79 16.03 -15.16
CA ASP A 42 -21.63 14.93 -15.62
C ASP A 42 -21.32 14.48 -17.04
N ASP A 43 -20.40 15.15 -17.74
CA ASP A 43 -19.98 14.79 -19.09
C ASP A 43 -19.46 13.35 -19.15
N ILE A 44 -19.82 12.64 -20.23
CA ILE A 44 -19.43 11.25 -20.49
C ILE A 44 -17.90 11.09 -20.49
N PHE A 45 -17.15 12.14 -20.80
CA PHE A 45 -15.69 12.17 -20.69
C PHE A 45 -15.19 11.84 -19.27
N TRP A 46 -15.88 12.32 -18.23
CA TRP A 46 -15.51 12.06 -16.84
C TRP A 46 -16.02 10.71 -16.33
N ASN A 47 -16.98 10.12 -17.03
CA ASN A 47 -17.55 8.83 -16.71
C ASN A 47 -16.87 7.71 -17.51
N MET A 48 -16.89 6.49 -16.97
CA MET A 48 -16.39 5.30 -17.69
C MET A 48 -17.29 4.90 -18.88
N GLY A 49 -18.31 5.69 -19.22
CA GLY A 49 -19.39 5.33 -20.14
C GLY A 49 -18.96 5.07 -21.59
N SER A 50 -17.85 5.65 -22.05
CA SER A 50 -17.29 5.31 -23.36
C SER A 50 -16.57 3.95 -23.38
N LEU A 51 -16.18 3.43 -22.22
CA LEU A 51 -15.58 2.11 -22.03
C LEU A 51 -16.60 1.07 -21.56
N SER A 52 -17.84 1.47 -21.23
CA SER A 52 -18.88 0.55 -20.80
C SER A 52 -19.62 -0.11 -21.96
N HIS A 53 -19.20 0.15 -23.22
CA HIS A 53 -19.71 -0.48 -24.44
C HIS A 53 -21.22 -0.81 -24.40
N PRO A 54 -22.11 0.15 -24.14
CA PRO A 54 -23.52 -0.13 -23.83
C PRO A 54 -24.30 -0.78 -24.98
N ASN A 55 -23.75 -0.80 -26.18
CA ASN A 55 -24.34 -1.46 -27.35
C ASN A 55 -23.85 -2.90 -27.52
N GLU A 56 -22.85 -3.34 -26.75
CA GLU A 56 -22.30 -4.68 -26.83
C GLU A 56 -23.09 -5.65 -25.93
N PRO A 57 -23.41 -6.86 -26.40
CA PRO A 57 -24.23 -7.82 -25.65
C PRO A 57 -23.61 -8.21 -24.30
N TRP A 58 -22.29 -8.33 -24.27
CA TRP A 58 -21.53 -8.70 -23.06
C TRP A 58 -21.49 -7.60 -22.00
N ALA A 59 -21.73 -6.34 -22.37
CA ALA A 59 -21.68 -5.21 -21.45
C ALA A 59 -23.01 -4.94 -20.75
N ASN A 60 -24.10 -5.56 -21.22
CA ASN A 60 -25.43 -5.50 -20.61
C ASN A 60 -25.87 -6.85 -20.00
N ASP A 61 -25.12 -7.93 -20.24
CA ASP A 61 -25.38 -9.23 -19.63
C ASP A 61 -24.87 -9.25 -18.18
N GLN A 62 -25.82 -9.28 -17.24
CA GLN A 62 -25.56 -9.28 -15.81
C GLN A 62 -24.63 -10.43 -15.39
N HIS A 63 -24.78 -11.63 -15.96
CA HIS A 63 -23.94 -12.78 -15.59
C HIS A 63 -22.48 -12.60 -16.04
N PHE A 64 -22.28 -11.95 -17.19
CA PHE A 64 -20.94 -11.67 -17.69
C PHE A 64 -20.24 -10.60 -16.83
N ILE A 65 -20.97 -9.54 -16.46
CA ILE A 65 -20.47 -8.49 -15.56
C ILE A 65 -20.10 -9.08 -14.20
N GLU A 66 -20.99 -9.87 -13.60
CA GLU A 66 -20.75 -10.54 -12.33
C GLU A 66 -19.51 -11.46 -12.40
N GLY A 67 -19.37 -12.23 -13.48
CA GLY A 67 -18.20 -13.08 -13.69
C GLY A 67 -16.89 -12.29 -13.78
N ILE A 68 -16.88 -11.16 -14.51
CA ILE A 68 -15.71 -10.27 -14.57
C ILE A 68 -15.39 -9.70 -13.19
N GLU A 69 -16.41 -9.22 -12.47
CA GLU A 69 -16.20 -8.68 -11.13
C GLU A 69 -15.62 -9.71 -10.17
N GLU A 70 -16.13 -10.94 -10.17
CA GLU A 70 -15.62 -12.03 -9.35
C GLU A 70 -14.17 -12.36 -9.68
N LEU A 71 -13.83 -12.41 -10.98
CA LEU A 71 -12.46 -12.64 -11.42
C LEU A 71 -11.51 -11.51 -10.97
N LEU A 72 -11.95 -10.25 -11.08
CA LEU A 72 -11.18 -9.10 -10.58
C LEU A 72 -11.04 -9.15 -9.06
N LYS A 73 -12.09 -9.48 -8.31
CA LYS A 73 -12.06 -9.68 -6.86
C LYS A 73 -11.04 -10.75 -6.48
N LEU A 74 -11.03 -11.89 -7.19
CA LEU A 74 -10.06 -12.97 -6.97
C LEU A 74 -8.62 -12.50 -7.18
N ASN A 75 -8.35 -11.78 -8.28
CA ASN A 75 -7.02 -11.24 -8.56
C ASN A 75 -6.59 -10.22 -7.51
N HIS A 76 -7.48 -9.31 -7.11
CA HIS A 76 -7.22 -8.36 -6.03
C HIS A 76 -6.95 -9.04 -4.69
N CYS A 77 -7.65 -10.13 -4.37
CA CYS A 77 -7.37 -10.92 -3.18
C CYS A 77 -5.96 -11.51 -3.20
N LYS A 78 -5.50 -12.05 -4.34
CA LYS A 78 -4.12 -12.53 -4.49
C LYS A 78 -3.10 -11.41 -4.26
N ASP A 79 -3.29 -10.26 -4.89
CA ASP A 79 -2.39 -9.10 -4.71
C ASP A 79 -2.36 -8.61 -3.27
N LYS A 80 -3.52 -8.58 -2.59
CA LYS A 80 -3.62 -8.22 -1.17
C LYS A 80 -2.87 -9.20 -0.28
N LEU A 81 -2.98 -10.51 -0.53
CA LEU A 81 -2.21 -11.51 0.22
C LEU A 81 -0.70 -11.30 0.08
N TRP A 82 -0.21 -11.03 -1.13
CA TRP A 82 1.19 -10.70 -1.36
C TRP A 82 1.65 -9.45 -0.60
N ARG A 83 0.82 -8.40 -0.57
CA ARG A 83 1.10 -7.19 0.21
C ARG A 83 1.17 -7.48 1.70
N ILE A 84 0.21 -8.21 2.25
CA ILE A 84 0.19 -8.61 3.67
C ILE A 84 1.44 -9.42 4.01
N ALA A 85 1.81 -10.40 3.18
CA ALA A 85 3.01 -11.20 3.39
C ALA A 85 4.28 -10.34 3.41
N ARG A 86 4.39 -9.37 2.50
CA ARG A 86 5.50 -8.43 2.45
C ARG A 86 5.55 -7.54 3.68
N GLU A 87 4.42 -7.00 4.12
CA GLU A 87 4.34 -6.16 5.32
C GLU A 87 4.68 -6.94 6.59
N ALA A 88 4.19 -8.17 6.72
CA ALA A 88 4.54 -9.05 7.83
C ALA A 88 6.06 -9.32 7.88
N HIS A 89 6.69 -9.59 6.72
CA HIS A 89 8.13 -9.77 6.65
C HIS A 89 8.87 -8.49 7.07
N GLN A 90 8.48 -7.31 6.56
CA GLN A 90 9.09 -6.04 6.94
C GLN A 90 8.95 -5.76 8.44
N ALA A 91 7.79 -6.06 9.03
CA ALA A 91 7.57 -5.91 10.47
C ALA A 91 8.53 -6.79 11.29
N VAL A 92 8.78 -8.03 10.87
CA VAL A 92 9.77 -8.92 11.52
C VAL A 92 11.18 -8.37 11.39
N VAL A 93 11.58 -7.91 10.19
CA VAL A 93 12.89 -7.30 9.96
C VAL A 93 13.10 -6.09 10.88
N TRP A 94 12.12 -5.19 10.94
CA TRP A 94 12.16 -4.05 11.85
C TRP A 94 12.22 -4.47 13.32
N GLY A 95 11.50 -5.52 13.70
CA GLY A 95 11.57 -6.10 15.04
C GLY A 95 12.99 -6.55 15.42
N ILE A 96 13.67 -7.24 14.50
CA ILE A 96 15.06 -7.68 14.69
C ILE A 96 16.01 -6.48 14.80
N GLU A 97 15.85 -5.47 13.95
CA GLU A 97 16.67 -4.24 14.01
C GLU A 97 16.49 -3.49 15.32
N LYS A 98 15.25 -3.36 15.80
CA LYS A 98 14.96 -2.73 17.09
C LYS A 98 15.51 -3.54 18.25
N PHE A 99 15.42 -4.87 18.20
CA PHE A 99 16.04 -5.75 19.19
C PHE A 99 17.56 -5.52 19.26
N LYS A 100 18.26 -5.50 18.12
CA LYS A 100 19.71 -5.21 18.08
C LYS A 100 20.05 -3.84 18.68
N SER A 101 19.23 -2.82 18.39
CA SER A 101 19.42 -1.49 18.98
C SER A 101 19.25 -1.50 20.50
N LEU A 102 18.28 -2.25 21.02
CA LEU A 102 18.05 -2.39 22.46
C LEU A 102 19.15 -3.19 23.15
N ASP A 103 19.62 -4.28 22.54
CA ASP A 103 20.77 -5.06 23.03
C ASP A 103 22.03 -4.19 23.11
N ASN A 104 22.32 -3.40 22.07
CA ASN A 104 23.44 -2.47 22.10
C ASN A 104 23.32 -1.43 23.22
N LEU A 105 22.13 -0.84 23.42
CA LEU A 105 21.88 0.08 24.53
C LEU A 105 22.05 -0.61 25.89
N TRP A 106 21.55 -1.83 26.03
CA TRP A 106 21.69 -2.62 27.25
C TRP A 106 23.17 -2.88 27.55
N ARG A 107 23.96 -3.30 26.56
CA ARG A 107 25.41 -3.51 26.72
C ARG A 107 26.12 -2.24 27.17
N LEU A 108 25.80 -1.09 26.58
CA LEU A 108 26.36 0.21 26.98
C LEU A 108 25.99 0.57 28.42
N LEU A 109 24.75 0.31 28.84
CA LEU A 109 24.29 0.55 30.21
C LEU A 109 24.96 -0.38 31.23
N VAL A 110 25.18 -1.65 30.87
CA VAL A 110 25.82 -2.64 31.75
C VAL A 110 27.32 -2.40 31.86
N GLN A 111 27.98 -1.96 30.78
CA GLN A 111 29.41 -1.67 30.75
C GLN A 111 29.80 -0.34 31.39
N ASP A 112 28.85 0.56 31.68
CA ASP A 112 29.12 1.83 32.37
C ASP A 112 29.16 1.63 33.90
N PRO A 113 30.34 1.76 34.55
CA PRO A 113 30.47 1.59 36.00
C PRO A 113 29.76 2.68 36.81
N GLN A 114 29.54 3.88 36.24
CA GLN A 114 28.90 4.99 36.96
C GLN A 114 27.37 4.93 36.93
N SER A 115 26.77 4.41 35.86
CA SER A 115 25.31 4.21 35.77
C SER A 115 24.82 3.12 36.72
N ASN A 116 25.61 2.07 36.93
CA ASN A 116 25.34 1.01 37.92
C ASN A 116 25.32 1.53 39.37
N ILE A 117 26.16 2.51 39.69
CA ILE A 117 26.18 3.16 41.01
C ILE A 117 25.00 4.14 41.18
N LYS A 118 24.61 4.86 40.11
CA LYS A 118 23.51 5.86 40.13
C LYS A 118 22.10 5.29 39.97
N ASN A 119 21.90 4.14 39.29
CA ASN A 119 20.57 3.58 38.98
C ASN A 119 20.25 2.27 39.72
N ARG A 120 20.43 2.29 41.05
CA ARG A 120 20.14 1.15 41.95
C ARG A 120 18.67 0.69 41.91
N LYS A 121 17.75 1.63 41.67
CA LYS A 121 16.30 1.40 41.65
C LYS A 121 15.86 0.65 40.37
N GLY A 122 16.45 0.97 39.22
CA GLY A 122 16.22 0.24 37.97
C GLY A 122 16.72 -1.21 38.04
N GLN A 123 17.89 -1.43 38.64
CA GLN A 123 18.45 -2.77 38.92
C GLN A 123 17.53 -3.61 39.81
N GLN A 124 16.94 -3.00 40.85
CA GLN A 124 15.98 -3.65 41.74
C GLN A 124 14.67 -4.00 41.01
N ASN A 125 14.11 -3.08 40.23
CA ASN A 125 12.89 -3.33 39.46
C ASN A 125 13.05 -4.48 38.46
N ILE A 126 14.20 -4.54 37.76
CA ILE A 126 14.49 -5.66 36.85
C ILE A 126 14.54 -6.99 37.62
N SER A 127 15.17 -7.00 38.79
CA SER A 127 15.22 -8.20 39.64
C SER A 127 13.86 -8.64 40.16
N GLU A 128 12.96 -7.70 40.47
CA GLU A 128 11.57 -7.98 40.86
C GLU A 128 10.76 -8.54 39.70
N ILE A 129 10.89 -7.98 38.50
CA ILE A 129 10.20 -8.47 37.31
C ILE A 129 10.65 -9.90 36.98
N CYS A 130 11.97 -10.18 37.00
CA CYS A 130 12.51 -11.53 36.82
C CYS A 130 11.94 -12.52 37.84
N SER A 131 11.86 -12.10 39.11
CA SER A 131 11.35 -12.93 40.20
C SER A 131 9.84 -13.18 40.08
N LYS A 132 9.07 -12.15 39.69
CA LYS A 132 7.62 -12.20 39.53
C LYS A 132 7.20 -13.13 38.39
N HIS A 133 7.94 -13.10 37.28
CA HIS A 133 7.64 -13.87 36.08
C HIS A 133 8.46 -15.17 35.95
N LYS A 134 9.26 -15.50 36.98
CA LYS A 134 10.05 -16.75 37.11
C LYS A 134 10.98 -17.06 35.94
N PHE A 135 11.49 -16.05 35.24
CA PHE A 135 12.55 -16.28 34.26
C PHE A 135 13.92 -15.96 34.87
N PRO A 136 14.95 -16.79 34.61
CA PRO A 136 16.29 -16.52 35.10
C PRO A 136 16.80 -15.19 34.53
N ARG A 137 17.48 -14.40 35.36
CA ARG A 137 18.04 -13.10 34.94
C ARG A 137 18.91 -13.21 33.68
N ARG A 138 19.56 -14.36 33.50
CA ARG A 138 20.33 -14.75 32.30
C ARG A 138 19.55 -14.66 30.99
N VAL A 139 18.21 -14.73 31.01
CA VAL A 139 17.35 -14.56 29.83
C VAL A 139 17.29 -13.09 29.38
N LEU A 140 17.52 -12.15 30.30
CA LEU A 140 17.69 -10.72 29.99
C LEU A 140 19.16 -10.33 29.76
N ASP A 141 20.10 -11.25 30.02
CA ASP A 141 21.54 -11.04 29.87
C ASP A 141 22.10 -11.70 28.58
N ALA A 142 21.24 -12.22 27.69
CA ALA A 142 21.57 -12.88 26.41
C ALA A 142 21.09 -12.04 25.22
#